data_AF-A0A964Q3L5-F1
#
_entry.id   AF-A0A964Q3L5-F1
#
_cell.length_a   1.000
_cell.length_b   1.000
_cell.length_c   1.000
_cell.angle_alpha   90.00
_cell.angle_beta   90.00
_cell.angle_gamma   90.00
#
_symmetry.space_group_name_H-M   'P 1'
#
loop_
_entity.id
_entity.type
_entity.pdbx_description
1 polymer ?
#
loop_
_entity_poly.entity_id
_entity_poly.type
_entity_poly.pdbx_seq_one_letter_code
_entity_poly.pdbx_strand_id
1 'polypeptide(L)' 'MKTCLHCDLLPPDFPSPLCPNCKSVKGIPRLYLRRRGWNPAWEQRLLLLTFRAKQRLPLFPEGQP' A
#
# COMPACT_ATOMS: atom_id res chain seq x y z
N MET A 1 12.65 15.83 4.55
CA MET A 1 11.24 15.82 4.98
C MET A 1 10.66 14.44 4.66
N LYS A 2 10.06 13.74 5.63
CA LYS A 2 9.44 12.43 5.42
C LYS A 2 7.93 12.61 5.30
N THR A 3 7.35 12.21 4.17
CA THR A 3 5.90 12.17 3.95
C THR A 3 5.29 10.91 4.58
N CYS A 4 4.00 10.96 4.91
CA CYS A 4 3.25 9.79 5.33
C CYS A 4 3.13 8.79 4.17
N LEU A 5 3.52 7.54 4.37
CA LEU A 5 3.48 6.48 3.34
C LEU A 5 2.06 6.11 2.86
N HIS A 6 1.01 6.56 3.56
CA HIS A 6 -0.36 6.19 3.24
C HIS A 6 -1.17 7.29 2.54
N CYS A 7 -0.94 8.56 2.90
CA CYS A 7 -1.74 9.67 2.40
C CYS A 7 -0.91 10.77 1.74
N ASP A 8 0.41 10.56 1.62
CA ASP A 8 1.39 11.49 1.05
C ASP A 8 1.42 12.90 1.68
N LEU A 9 0.66 13.11 2.76
CA LEU A 9 0.72 14.34 3.54
C LEU A 9 2.10 14.45 4.19
N LEU A 10 2.61 15.68 4.23
CA LEU A 10 3.84 16.06 4.92
C LEU A 10 3.48 16.38 6.39
N PRO A 11 3.64 15.45 7.35
CA PRO A 11 3.46 15.82 8.74
C PRO A 11 4.63 16.70 9.20
N PRO A 12 4.37 17.69 10.09
CA PRO A 12 5.45 18.41 10.77
C PRO A 12 6.22 17.40 11.62
N ASP A 13 7.45 17.09 11.20
CA ASP A 13 8.46 16.30 11.90
C ASP A 13 7.96 15.12 12.74
N PHE A 14 7.48 14.06 12.08
CA PHE A 14 7.11 12.82 12.76
C PHE A 14 8.14 11.70 12.54
N PRO A 15 8.62 11.02 13.60
CA PRO A 15 9.60 9.92 13.48
C PRO A 15 8.99 8.60 12.96
N SER A 16 7.72 8.60 12.55
CA SER A 16 7.00 7.44 12.05
C SER A 16 6.77 7.55 10.53
N PRO A 17 6.76 6.43 9.79
CA PRO A 17 6.37 6.42 8.38
C PRO A 17 4.88 6.79 8.15
N LEU A 18 4.09 6.92 9.20
CA LEU A 18 2.66 7.25 9.14
C LEU A 18 2.36 8.50 9.97
N CYS A 19 1.47 9.36 9.46
CA CYS A 19 0.94 10.49 10.24
C CYS A 19 -0.02 10.01 11.36
N PRO A 20 -0.32 10.85 12.37
CA PRO A 20 -1.19 10.47 13.49
C PRO A 20 -2.57 9.94 13.06
N ASN A 21 -3.13 10.53 12.01
CA ASN A 21 -4.43 10.12 11.46
C ASN A 21 -4.35 8.72 10.84
N CYS A 22 -3.35 8.47 9.99
CA CYS A 22 -3.15 7.16 9.39
C CYS A 22 -2.73 6.11 10.43
N LYS A 23 -2.07 6.51 11.51
CA LYS A 23 -1.69 5.61 12.61
C LYS A 23 -2.89 5.17 13.45
N SER A 24 -3.97 5.96 13.54
CA SER A 24 -5.14 5.65 14.37
C SER A 24 -6.08 4.60 13.73
N VAL A 25 -6.06 4.46 12.40
CA VAL A 25 -6.86 3.45 11.68
C VAL A 25 -6.22 2.08 11.82
N LYS A 26 -6.79 1.17 12.61
CA LYS A 26 -6.21 -0.16 12.95
C LYS A 26 -5.66 -0.97 11.75
N GLY A 27 -6.20 -0.78 10.55
CA GLY A 27 -5.72 -1.43 9.32
C GLY A 27 -4.38 -0.88 8.82
N ILE A 28 -4.20 0.44 8.83
CA ILE A 28 -3.07 1.12 8.19
C ILE A 28 -1.72 0.76 8.85
N PRO A 29 -1.53 0.83 10.19
CA PRO A 29 -0.31 0.35 10.83
C PRO A 29 0.00 -1.11 10.51
N ARG A 30 -1.00 -1.96 10.25
CA ARG A 30 -0.75 -3.35 9.89
C ARG A 30 -0.15 -3.48 8.49
N LEU A 31 -0.54 -2.59 7.57
CA LEU A 31 -0.01 -2.59 6.20
C LEU A 31 1.47 -2.20 6.20
N TYR A 32 1.82 -1.12 6.93
CA TYR A 32 3.16 -0.52 6.85
C TYR A 32 4.12 -0.94 7.98
N LEU A 33 3.63 -1.28 9.18
CA LEU A 33 4.49 -1.61 10.34
C LEU A 33 4.56 -3.12 10.63
N ARG A 34 3.55 -3.93 10.25
CA ARG A 34 3.52 -5.37 10.59
C ARG A 34 3.79 -6.32 9.43
N ARG A 35 3.54 -5.95 8.17
CA ARG A 35 3.76 -6.85 7.03
C ARG A 35 5.07 -6.49 6.31
N ARG A 36 6.16 -7.21 6.63
CA ARG A 36 7.35 -7.28 5.77
C ARG A 36 6.89 -7.76 4.38
N GLY A 37 7.18 -6.99 3.33
CA GLY A 37 6.93 -7.38 1.94
C GLY A 37 5.88 -6.55 1.19
N TRP A 38 5.20 -5.60 1.85
CA TRP A 38 4.31 -4.67 1.15
C TRP A 38 5.14 -3.49 0.61
N ASN A 39 5.61 -3.60 -0.64
CA ASN A 39 6.22 -2.49 -1.36
C ASN A 39 5.15 -1.79 -2.22
N PRO A 40 5.34 -0.50 -2.59
CA PRO A 40 4.41 0.21 -3.48
C PRO A 40 4.15 -0.52 -4.80
N ALA A 41 5.14 -1.27 -5.31
CA ALA A 41 4.98 -2.10 -6.51
C ALA A 41 4.00 -3.26 -6.32
N TRP A 42 3.91 -3.85 -5.12
CA TRP A 42 3.01 -4.93 -4.78
C TRP A 42 1.58 -4.42 -4.61
N GLU A 43 1.40 -3.23 -4.05
CA GLU A 43 0.11 -2.55 -4.01
C GLU A 43 -0.39 -2.19 -5.41
N GLN A 44 0.46 -1.62 -6.27
CA GLN A 44 0.14 -1.42 -7.68
C GLN A 44 -0.22 -2.73 -8.39
N ARG A 45 0.51 -3.82 -8.13
CA ARG A 45 0.20 -5.14 -8.68
C ARG A 45 -1.18 -5.63 -8.21
N LEU A 46 -1.52 -5.47 -6.93
CA LEU A 46 -2.85 -5.82 -6.42
C LEU A 46 -3.97 -4.99 -7.07
N LEU A 47 -3.76 -3.69 -7.25
CA LEU A 47 -4.72 -2.81 -7.93
C LEU A 47 -4.94 -3.25 -9.38
N LEU A 48 -3.86 -3.59 -10.10
CA LEU A 48 -3.92 -4.13 -11.45
C LEU A 48 -4.71 -5.45 -11.50
N LEU A 49 -4.40 -6.40 -10.62
CA LEU A 49 -5.10 -7.68 -10.52
C LEU A 49 -6.59 -7.50 -10.23
N THR A 50 -6.92 -6.59 -9.31
CA THR A 50 -8.31 -6.25 -8.95
C THR A 50 -9.05 -5.64 -10.13
N PHE A 51 -8.41 -4.73 -10.88
CA PHE A 51 -8.99 -4.15 -12.09
C PHE A 51 -9.28 -5.23 -13.15
N ARG A 52 -8.32 -6.13 -13.38
CA ARG A 52 -8.48 -7.26 -14.33
C ARG A 52 -9.61 -8.20 -13.90
N ALA A 53 -9.71 -8.50 -12.61
CA ALA A 53 -10.80 -9.32 -12.06
C ALA A 53 -12.18 -8.72 -12.39
N LYS A 54 -12.35 -7.41 -12.18
CA LYS A 54 -13.61 -6.70 -12.49
C LYS A 54 -13.98 -6.76 -13.97
N GLN A 55 -12.96 -6.77 -14.84
CA GLN A 55 -13.13 -6.85 -16.29
C GLN A 55 -13.21 -8.31 -16.80
N ARG A 56 -13.24 -9.31 -15.91
CA ARG A 56 -13.19 -10.75 -16.24
C ARG A 56 -11.99 -11.13 -17.13
N LEU A 57 -10.88 -10.40 -16.98
CA LEU A 57 -9.62 -10.69 -17.66
C LEU A 57 -8.79 -11.71 -16.85
N PRO A 58 -7.92 -12.49 -17.50
CA PRO A 58 -7.00 -13.40 -16.81
C PRO A 58 -6.19 -12.65 -15.76
N LEU A 59 -6.20 -13.10 -14.51
CA LEU A 59 -5.53 -12.39 -13.41
C LEU A 59 -4.02 -12.33 -13.62
N PHE A 60 -3.42 -13.44 -14.04
CA PHE A 60 -2.00 -13.55 -14.29
C PHE A 60 -1.75 -13.61 -15.81
N PRO A 61 -0.79 -12.84 -16.36
CA PRO A 61 -0.37 -13.03 -17.74
C PRO A 61 0.29 -14.42 -17.88
N GLU A 62 0.02 -15.11 -18.99
CA GLU A 62 0.58 -16.45 -19.25
C GLU A 62 2.12 -16.37 -19.23
N GLY A 63 2.77 -17.20 -18.39
CA GLY A 63 4.23 -17.27 -18.29
C GLY A 63 4.88 -16.69 -17.02
N GLN A 64 4.12 -16.31 -15.98
CA GLN A 64 4.69 -16.11 -14.64
C GLN A 64 4.68 -17.43 -13.84
N PRO A 65 5.79 -17.84 -13.21
CA PRO A 65 5.85 -19.01 -12.34
C PRO A 65 5.01 -18.85 -11.07
#